data_AF-A0A7V2QWY4-F1
#
_entry.id   AF-A0A7V2QWY4-F1
#
_cell.length_a   1.000
_cell.length_b   1.000
_cell.length_c   1.000
_cell.angle_alpha   90.00
_cell.angle_beta   90.00
_cell.angle_gamma   90.00
#
_symmetry.space_group_name_H-M   'P 1'
#
loop_
_entity.id
_entity.type
_entity.pdbx_description
1 polymer ?
#
loop_
_entity_poly.entity_id
_entity_poly.type
_entity_poly.pdbx_seq_one_letter_code
_entity_poly.pdbx_strand_id
1 'polypeptide(L)'
;MDQLWLGGDSPGDIPIPVNMYLVTRLNIDPDYLYQLKCVQQMDFVGDALATLFRIFDPATVPPLVKIHNFASLDQHPELIIYEGHIDLANESINVLRHNSTSKEA
;
A
#
# COMPACT_ATOMS: atom_id res chain seq x y z
N MET A 1 13.02 -18.86 3.02
CA MET A 1 13.50 -17.55 2.52
C MET A 1 12.80 -16.51 3.37
N ASP A 2 13.41 -16.16 4.49
CA ASP A 2 12.84 -15.25 5.47
C ASP A 2 13.06 -13.81 5.00
N GLN A 3 12.08 -13.25 4.30
CA GLN A 3 12.00 -11.80 4.11
C GLN A 3 11.43 -11.18 5.38
N LEU A 4 12.25 -11.16 6.43
CA LEU A 4 12.10 -10.19 7.52
C LEU A 4 12.37 -8.80 6.92
N TRP A 5 11.32 -8.18 6.39
CA TRP A 5 11.33 -6.81 5.92
C TRP A 5 11.56 -5.88 7.12
N LEU A 6 12.83 -5.63 7.44
CA LEU A 6 13.27 -4.51 8.26
C LEU A 6 13.09 -3.25 7.40
N GLY A 7 11.93 -2.60 7.55
CA GLY A 7 11.52 -1.35 6.90
C GLY A 7 12.57 -0.71 6.00
N GLY A 8 12.52 -1.03 4.71
CA GLY A 8 13.33 -0.33 3.71
C GLY A 8 12.84 1.11 3.59
N ASP A 9 13.77 2.06 3.66
CA ASP A 9 13.58 3.52 3.50
C ASP A 9 13.00 3.95 2.12
N SER A 10 12.43 3.02 1.34
CA SER A 10 11.97 3.26 -0.02
C SER A 10 10.77 2.38 -0.40
N PRO A 11 9.84 2.91 -1.21
CA PRO A 11 8.69 2.15 -1.69
C PRO A 11 9.12 0.88 -2.44
N GLY A 12 8.52 -0.24 -2.04
CA GLY A 12 8.71 -1.55 -2.66
C GLY A 12 7.54 -1.94 -3.56
N ASP A 13 7.57 -3.19 -4.00
CA ASP A 13 6.44 -3.81 -4.69
C ASP A 13 5.31 -4.14 -3.70
N ILE A 14 4.09 -4.32 -4.21
CA ILE A 14 2.95 -4.72 -3.38
C ILE A 14 3.22 -6.13 -2.81
N PRO A 15 3.06 -6.34 -1.49
CA PRO A 15 3.21 -7.66 -0.88
C PRO A 15 2.32 -8.70 -1.57
N ILE A 16 2.86 -9.89 -1.83
CA ILE A 16 2.14 -11.01 -2.46
C ILE A 16 0.73 -11.23 -1.87
N PRO A 17 0.53 -11.32 -0.53
CA PRO A 17 -0.81 -11.53 0.03
C PRO A 17 -1.78 -10.37 -0.30
N VAL A 18 -1.30 -9.13 -0.31
CA VAL A 18 -2.11 -7.95 -0.65
C VAL A 18 -2.42 -7.93 -2.14
N ASN A 19 -1.44 -8.22 -3.00
CA ASN A 19 -1.63 -8.30 -4.45
C ASN A 19 -2.72 -9.34 -4.79
N MET A 20 -2.60 -10.55 -4.24
CA MET A 20 -3.58 -11.61 -4.42
C MET A 20 -4.98 -11.22 -3.92
N TYR A 21 -5.07 -10.52 -2.78
CA TYR A 21 -6.33 -10.00 -2.28
C TYR A 21 -6.96 -8.98 -3.25
N LEU A 22 -6.18 -8.02 -3.76
CA LEU A 22 -6.66 -7.01 -4.70
C LEU A 22 -7.20 -7.65 -5.99
N VAL A 23 -6.48 -8.63 -6.55
CA VAL A 23 -6.92 -9.34 -7.77
C VAL A 23 -8.16 -10.18 -7.50
N THR A 24 -8.16 -11.00 -6.45
CA THR A 24 -9.21 -12.02 -6.26
C THR A 24 -10.47 -11.49 -5.57
N ARG A 25 -10.34 -10.51 -4.67
CA ARG A 25 -11.46 -9.96 -3.89
C ARG A 25 -11.99 -8.66 -4.44
N LEU A 26 -11.11 -7.80 -4.96
CA LEU A 26 -11.49 -6.50 -5.51
C LEU A 26 -11.53 -6.48 -7.05
N ASN A 27 -11.20 -7.60 -7.71
CA ASN A 27 -11.20 -7.76 -9.17
C ASN A 27 -10.36 -6.69 -9.87
N ILE A 28 -9.22 -6.31 -9.27
CA ILE A 28 -8.29 -5.35 -9.85
C ILE A 28 -7.41 -6.04 -10.90
N ASP A 29 -7.16 -5.35 -12.00
CA ASP A 29 -6.27 -5.81 -13.06
C ASP A 29 -4.84 -6.01 -12.52
N PRO A 30 -4.23 -7.20 -12.64
CA PRO A 30 -2.86 -7.42 -12.20
C PRO A 30 -1.84 -6.56 -12.95
N ASP A 31 -2.06 -6.25 -14.23
CA ASP A 31 -1.17 -5.41 -15.04
C ASP A 31 -1.15 -3.95 -14.54
N TYR A 32 -2.26 -3.50 -13.98
CA TYR A 32 -2.33 -2.22 -13.27
C TYR A 32 -1.53 -2.26 -11.96
N LEU A 33 -1.65 -3.33 -11.17
CA LEU A 33 -0.95 -3.47 -9.89
C LEU A 33 0.57 -3.48 -10.04
N TYR A 34 1.12 -4.00 -11.14
CA TYR A 34 2.56 -3.97 -11.41
C TYR A 34 3.16 -2.57 -11.53
N GLN A 35 2.33 -1.57 -11.85
CA GLN A 35 2.77 -0.18 -12.00
C GLN A 35 2.80 0.57 -10.66
N LEU A 36 2.13 0.02 -9.64
CA LEU A 36 1.99 0.66 -8.34
C LEU A 36 3.15 0.33 -7.41
N LYS A 37 3.35 1.20 -6.41
CA LYS A 37 4.34 1.00 -5.35
C LYS A 37 3.70 1.03 -3.98
N CYS A 38 4.34 0.35 -3.05
CA CYS A 38 3.84 0.15 -1.69
C CYS A 38 4.87 0.62 -0.67
N VAL A 39 4.41 1.33 0.35
CA VAL A 39 5.17 1.51 1.60
C VAL A 39 4.56 0.63 2.68
N GLN A 40 5.39 0.08 3.56
CA GLN A 40 4.97 -0.78 4.66
C GLN A 40 5.57 -0.30 5.98
N GLN A 41 4.82 -0.47 7.07
CA GLN A 41 5.34 -0.30 8.42
C GLN A 41 4.64 -1.27 9.37
N MET A 42 5.32 -1.66 10.45
CA MET A 42 4.70 -2.42 11.53
C MET A 42 4.09 -1.46 12.54
N ASP A 43 2.87 -1.74 12.97
CA ASP A 43 2.18 -0.98 14.02
C ASP A 43 1.10 -1.84 14.68
N PHE A 44 0.44 -1.31 15.70
CA PHE A 44 -0.71 -1.92 16.35
C PHE A 44 -2.02 -1.38 15.76
N VAL A 45 -2.91 -2.29 15.33
CA VAL A 45 -4.30 -1.97 15.00
C VAL A 45 -5.17 -2.50 16.13
N GLY A 46 -5.56 -1.62 17.05
CA GLY A 46 -6.12 -2.03 18.34
C GLY A 46 -5.05 -2.72 19.18
N ASP A 47 -5.32 -3.94 19.64
CA ASP A 47 -4.39 -4.75 20.44
C ASP A 47 -3.57 -5.76 19.59
N ALA A 48 -3.79 -5.79 18.27
CA ALA A 48 -3.13 -6.74 17.37
C ALA A 48 -1.97 -6.09 16.63
N LEU A 49 -0.83 -6.79 16.58
CA LEU A 49 0.31 -6.38 15.76
C LEU A 49 -0.03 -6.62 14.27
N ALA A 50 0.18 -5.60 13.45
CA ALA A 50 -0.15 -5.63 12.04
C ALA A 50 0.95 -5.03 11.17
N THR A 51 1.00 -5.45 9.91
CA THR A 51 1.75 -4.73 8.87
C THR A 51 0.80 -3.79 8.16
N LEU A 52 0.93 -2.49 8.41
CA LEU A 52 0.23 -1.45 7.66
C LEU A 52 0.85 -1.34 6.26
N PHE A 53 0.04 -1.07 5.25
CA PHE A 53 0.48 -0.77 3.90
C PHE A 53 -0.28 0.40 3.29
N ARG A 54 0.40 1.16 2.43
CA ARG A 54 -0.20 2.18 1.56
C ARG A 54 0.36 2.04 0.16
N ILE A 55 -0.53 2.04 -0.83
CA ILE A 55 -0.24 1.82 -2.24
C ILE A 55 -0.55 3.11 -3.00
N PHE A 56 0.39 3.53 -3.84
CA PHE A 56 0.28 4.73 -4.68
C PHE A 56 0.79 4.45 -6.09
N ASP A 57 0.41 5.32 -7.04
CA ASP A 57 0.93 5.28 -8.40
C ASP A 57 2.12 6.25 -8.53
N PRO A 58 3.36 5.77 -8.72
CA PRO A 58 4.54 6.61 -8.88
C PRO A 58 4.44 7.57 -10.08
N ALA A 59 3.65 7.28 -11.11
CA ALA A 59 3.46 8.15 -12.27
C ALA A 59 2.65 9.41 -11.93
N THR A 60 1.86 9.38 -10.85
CA THR A 60 1.04 10.52 -10.39
C THR A 60 1.76 11.42 -9.39
N VAL A 61 2.94 11.00 -8.89
CA VAL A 61 3.70 11.74 -7.89
C VAL A 61 4.34 12.98 -8.54
N PRO A 62 4.12 14.20 -7.98
CA PRO A 62 4.76 15.40 -8.51
C PRO A 62 6.30 15.31 -8.46
N PRO A 63 7.05 15.86 -9.44
CA PRO A 63 8.51 15.71 -9.51
C PRO A 63 9.30 16.19 -8.28
N LEU A 64 8.73 17.09 -7.48
CA LEU A 64 9.35 17.62 -6.26
C LEU A 64 9.02 16.80 -5.01
N VAL A 65 8.04 15.90 -5.09
CA VAL A 65 7.60 15.04 -3.98
C VAL A 65 8.38 13.74 -4.04
N LYS A 66 8.94 13.33 -2.91
CA LYS A 66 9.59 12.02 -2.76
C LYS A 66 8.84 11.21 -1.73
N ILE A 67 8.34 10.04 -2.16
CA ILE A 67 7.67 9.11 -1.26
C ILE A 67 8.69 8.11 -0.75
N HIS A 68 8.98 8.16 0.55
CA HIS A 68 9.92 7.24 1.20
C HIS A 68 9.23 6.35 2.23
N ASN A 69 8.23 6.88 2.91
CA ASN A 69 7.58 6.25 4.05
C ASN A 69 6.13 6.74 4.21
N PHE A 70 5.47 6.28 5.27
CA PHE A 70 4.11 6.68 5.62
C PHE A 70 3.97 8.18 5.81
N ALA A 71 4.90 8.83 6.50
CA ALA A 71 4.86 10.28 6.74
C ALA A 71 4.89 11.10 5.43
N SER A 72 5.56 10.60 4.40
CA SER A 72 5.56 11.22 3.07
C SER A 72 4.16 11.19 2.44
N LEU A 73 3.41 10.10 2.64
CA LEU A 73 2.04 9.94 2.17
C LEU A 73 1.01 10.62 3.11
N ASP A 74 1.30 10.78 4.40
CA ASP A 74 0.45 11.56 5.31
C ASP A 74 0.42 13.05 4.91
N GLN A 75 1.49 13.55 4.30
CA GLN A 75 1.54 14.90 3.72
C GLN A 75 0.80 15.01 2.38
N HIS A 76 0.60 13.88 1.69
CA HIS A 76 -0.01 13.79 0.38
C HIS A 76 -1.05 12.65 0.30
N PRO A 77 -2.11 12.68 1.14
CA PRO A 77 -3.09 11.61 1.21
C PRO A 77 -3.84 11.40 -0.11
N GLU A 78 -3.88 12.41 -0.98
CA GLU A 78 -4.45 12.33 -2.33
C GLU A 78 -3.72 11.36 -3.26
N LEU A 79 -2.46 11.00 -2.96
CA LEU A 79 -1.66 10.05 -3.74
C LEU A 79 -1.95 8.59 -3.35
N ILE A 80 -2.61 8.36 -2.21
CA ILE A 80 -2.94 7.03 -1.72
C ILE A 80 -4.12 6.50 -2.55
N ILE A 81 -3.95 5.32 -3.15
CA ILE A 81 -4.98 4.63 -3.93
C ILE A 81 -5.63 3.54 -3.09
N TYR A 82 -4.80 2.79 -2.38
CA TYR A 82 -5.24 1.78 -1.42
C TYR A 82 -4.45 1.91 -0.13
N GLU A 83 -5.12 1.74 1.00
CA GLU A 83 -4.45 1.57 2.29
C GLU A 83 -5.08 0.44 3.08
N GLY A 84 -4.36 -0.06 4.06
CA GLY A 84 -4.85 -1.18 4.85
C GLY A 84 -3.82 -1.78 5.75
N HIS A 85 -4.14 -2.96 6.26
CA HIS A 85 -3.26 -3.71 7.14
C HIS A 85 -3.43 -5.22 6.97
N ILE A 86 -2.34 -5.93 7.26
CA ILE A 86 -2.31 -7.38 7.43
C ILE A 86 -2.15 -7.65 8.92
N ASP A 87 -3.16 -8.26 9.54
CA ASP A 87 -3.09 -8.72 10.92
C ASP A 87 -2.14 -9.94 10.98
N LEU A 88 -1.09 -9.85 11.80
CA LEU A 88 -0.06 -10.90 11.87
C LEU A 88 -0.48 -12.10 12.74
N ALA A 89 -1.54 -11.98 13.53
CA ALA A 89 -2.03 -13.05 14.39
C ALA A 89 -3.00 -14.00 13.64
N ASN A 90 -3.83 -13.46 12.74
CA ASN A 90 -4.84 -14.23 12.01
C ASN A 90 -4.70 -14.16 10.48
N GLU A 91 -3.68 -13.47 9.96
CA GLU A 91 -3.41 -13.30 8.53
C GLU A 91 -4.58 -12.63 7.75
N SER A 92 -5.47 -11.94 8.47
CA SER A 92 -6.56 -11.20 7.82
C SER A 92 -6.03 -9.94 7.15
N ILE A 93 -6.60 -9.65 5.99
CA ILE A 93 -6.22 -8.52 5.16
C ILE A 93 -7.41 -7.58 5.07
N ASN A 94 -7.22 -6.34 5.52
CA ASN A 94 -8.20 -5.27 5.36
C ASN A 94 -7.64 -4.25 4.37
N VAL A 95 -8.42 -3.96 3.32
CA VAL A 95 -8.06 -2.98 2.29
C VAL A 95 -9.19 -1.96 2.18
N LEU A 96 -8.82 -0.68 2.20
CA LEU A 96 -9.67 0.45 1.89
C LEU A 96 -9.19 1.06 0.57
N ARG A 97 -10.12 1.26 -0.36
CA ARG A 97 -9.87 2.01 -1.60
C ARG A 97 -10.15 3.48 -1.34
N HIS A 98 -9.18 4.33 -1.66
CA HIS A 98 -9.41 5.76 -1.74
C HIS A 98 -9.99 6.06 -3.12
N ASN A 99 -11.10 6.78 -3.15
CA ASN A 99 -11.60 7.37 -4.39
C ASN A 99 -10.69 8.54 -4.73
N SER A 100 -9.51 8.27 -5.26
CA SER A 100 -8.77 9.26 -6.02
C SER A 100 -9.68 9.66 -7.17
N THR A 101 -10.15 10.91 -7.15
CA THR A 101 -10.94 11.53 -8.21
C THR A 101 -10.09 11.55 -9.48
N SER A 102 -10.05 10.44 -10.20
CA SER A 102 -9.64 10.41 -11.59
C SER A 102 -10.67 11.23 -12.34
N LYS A 103 -10.32 12.48 -12.67
CA LYS A 103 -10.96 13.18 -13.77
C LYS A 103 -10.79 12.31 -15.01
N GLU A 104 -11.87 11.66 -15.42
CA GLU A 104 -12.06 11.26 -16.81
C GLU A 104 -11.79 12.50 -17.66
N ALA A 105 -10.81 12.41 -18.56
CA ALA A 105 -10.51 13.39 -19.60
C ALA A 105 -10.53 12.66 -20.93
#